data_AF-A0A6P0T233-F1
#
_entry.id   AF-A0A6P0T233-F1
#
_cell.length_a   1.000
_cell.length_b   1.000
_cell.length_c   1.000
_cell.angle_alpha   90.00
_cell.angle_beta   90.00
_cell.angle_gamma   90.00
#
_symmetry.space_group_name_H-M   'P 1'
#
loop_
_entity.id
_entity.type
_entity.pdbx_description
1 polymer ?
#
loop_
_entity_poly.entity_id
_entity_poly.type
_entity_poly.pdbx_seq_one_letter_code
_entity_poly.pdbx_strand_id
1 'polypeptide(L)' 'MSLLGNIIWLIFGGLAVGAGYIIGGLGICLTIIGIPFGIQAIKLGIATLAPFGRTIEETSEVG' A
#
# COMPACT_ATOMS: atom_id res chain seq x y z
N MET A 1 17.67 5.04 7.68
CA MET A 1 17.27 6.46 7.51
C MET A 1 15.94 6.52 6.78
N SER A 2 14.87 6.08 7.44
CA SER A 2 13.61 5.75 6.74
C SER A 2 12.42 6.62 7.20
N LEU A 3 12.53 7.23 8.38
CA LEU A 3 11.50 8.09 8.96
C LEU A 3 11.37 9.45 8.26
N LEU A 4 12.49 10.11 7.90
CA LEU A 4 12.45 11.40 7.18
C LEU A 4 11.81 11.25 5.80
N GLY A 5 12.17 10.19 5.06
CA GLY A 5 11.57 9.89 3.76
C GLY A 5 10.08 9.64 3.85
N ASN A 6 9.63 8.92 4.90
CA ASN A 6 8.21 8.70 5.12
C ASN A 6 7.45 9.98 5.48
N ILE A 7 8.04 10.86 6.30
CA ILE A 7 7.44 12.14 6.70
C ILE A 7 7.27 13.07 5.50
N ILE A 8 8.32 13.24 4.68
CA ILE A 8 8.24 14.02 3.45
C ILE A 8 7.17 13.45 2.52
N TRP A 9 7.17 12.13 2.35
CA TRP A 9 6.24 11.44 1.47
C TRP A 9 4.78 11.62 1.91
N LEU A 10 4.49 11.42 3.20
CA LEU A 10 3.14 11.54 3.75
C LEU A 10 2.57 12.96 3.59
N ILE A 11 3.42 13.99 3.71
CA ILE A 11 3.05 15.40 3.52
C ILE A 11 2.87 15.76 2.04
N PHE A 12 3.72 15.25 1.13
CA PHE A 12 3.69 15.62 -0.28
C PHE A 12 2.64 14.86 -1.11
N GLY A 13 2.17 13.70 -0.65
CA GLY A 13 1.17 12.94 -1.41
C GLY A 13 0.90 11.50 -0.96
N GLY A 14 1.66 10.95 -0.01
CA GLY A 14 1.51 9.57 0.45
C GLY A 14 0.12 9.27 1.04
N LEU A 15 -0.47 10.22 1.77
CA LEU A 15 -1.82 10.07 2.30
C LEU A 15 -2.89 10.18 1.20
N ALA A 16 -2.69 11.05 0.21
CA ALA A 16 -3.60 11.20 -0.93
C ALA A 16 -3.60 9.96 -1.84
N VAL A 17 -2.41 9.40 -2.10
CA VAL A 17 -2.26 8.17 -2.89
C VAL A 17 -2.85 6.97 -2.14
N GLY A 18 -2.57 6.83 -0.84
CA GLY A 18 -3.16 5.78 -0.01
C GLY A 18 -4.69 5.85 0.05
N ALA A 19 -5.25 7.06 0.21
CA ALA A 19 -6.70 7.28 0.17
C ALA A 19 -7.30 6.94 -1.20
N GLY A 20 -6.64 7.30 -2.30
CA GLY A 20 -7.07 6.94 -3.66
C GLY A 20 -7.10 5.43 -3.88
N TYR A 21 -6.09 4.70 -3.39
CA TYR A 21 -6.05 3.24 -3.44
C TYR A 21 -7.14 2.58 -2.60
N ILE A 22 -7.45 3.13 -1.42
CA ILE A 22 -8.54 2.62 -0.58
C ILE A 22 -9.91 2.88 -1.22
N ILE A 23 -10.15 4.08 -1.74
CA ILE A 23 -11.43 4.45 -2.38
C ILE A 23 -11.64 3.66 -3.68
N GLY A 24 -10.60 3.57 -4.52
CA GLY A 24 -10.63 2.77 -5.75
C GLY A 24 -10.77 1.27 -5.45
N GLY A 25 -10.04 0.77 -4.44
CA GLY A 25 -10.16 -0.60 -3.96
C GLY A 25 -11.55 -0.92 -3.43
N LEU A 26 -12.18 0.00 -2.68
CA LEU A 26 -13.55 -0.15 -2.19
C LEU A 26 -14.58 -0.15 -3.33
N GLY A 27 -14.38 0.71 -4.35
CA GLY A 27 -15.20 0.73 -5.56
C GLY A 27 -15.12 -0.56 -6.37
N ILE A 28 -13.93 -1.17 -6.45
CA ILE A 28 -13.74 -2.46 -7.12
C ILE A 28 -14.26 -3.61 -6.23
N CYS A 29 -14.13 -3.52 -4.92
CA CYS A 29 -14.65 -4.50 -3.94
C CYS A 29 -16.19 -4.60 -3.99
N LEU A 30 -16.88 -3.53 -4.38
CA LEU A 30 -18.33 -3.54 -4.64
C LEU A 30 -18.74 -4.47 -5.79
N THR A 31 -17.83 -4.78 -6.70
CA THR A 31 -18.02 -5.87 -7.65
C THR A 31 -17.64 -7.18 -6.93
N ILE A 32 -18.55 -8.16 -6.85
CA ILE A 32 -18.29 -9.48 -6.23
C ILE A 32 -16.96 -10.10 -6.75
N ILE A 33 -16.65 -9.84 -8.02
CA ILE A 33 -15.43 -10.28 -8.72
C ILE A 33 -14.19 -9.50 -8.26
N GLY A 34 -14.36 -8.24 -7.88
CA GLY A 34 -13.29 -7.33 -7.50
C GLY A 34 -12.90 -7.40 -6.03
N ILE A 35 -13.60 -8.15 -5.17
CA ILE A 35 -13.20 -8.39 -3.76
C ILE A 35 -11.72 -8.79 -3.62
N PRO A 36 -11.19 -9.82 -4.32
CA PRO A 36 -9.77 -10.18 -4.23
C PRO A 36 -8.83 -9.07 -4.73
N PHE A 37 -9.30 -8.21 -5.64
CA PHE A 37 -8.54 -7.09 -6.21
C PHE A 37 -8.56 -5.87 -5.28
N GLY A 38 -9.69 -5.59 -4.63
CA GLY A 38 -9.86 -4.51 -3.66
C GLY A 38 -9.00 -4.74 -2.43
N ILE A 39 -8.90 -5.98 -1.93
CA ILE A 39 -8.00 -6.34 -0.83
C ILE A 39 -6.54 -6.08 -1.20
N GLN A 40 -6.12 -6.44 -2.41
CA GLN A 40 -4.77 -6.15 -2.90
C GLN A 40 -4.51 -4.65 -3.04
N ALA A 41 -5.47 -3.89 -3.58
CA ALA A 41 -5.37 -2.45 -3.72
C ALA A 41 -5.25 -1.73 -2.36
N ILE A 42 -6.03 -2.14 -1.35
CA ILE A 42 -5.94 -1.61 0.02
C ILE A 42 -4.57 -1.93 0.62
N LYS A 43 -4.08 -3.16 0.43
CA LYS A 43 -2.75 -3.59 0.92
C LYS A 43 -1.63 -2.79 0.25
N LEU A 44 -1.76 -2.48 -1.05
CA LEU A 44 -0.85 -1.59 -1.76
C LEU A 44 -0.92 -0.17 -1.22
N GLY A 45 -2.13 0.38 -1.01
CA GLY A 45 -2.31 1.72 -0.44
C GLY A 45 -1.63 1.87 0.92
N ILE A 46 -1.76 0.87 1.80
CA ILE A 46 -1.06 0.83 3.09
C ILE A 46 0.46 0.73 2.91
N ALA A 47 0.94 -0.08 1.97
CA ALA A 47 2.37 -0.18 1.66
C ALA A 47 2.92 1.14 1.09
N THR A 48 2.13 1.87 0.30
CA THR A 48 2.52 3.19 -0.24
C THR A 48 2.54 4.28 0.82
N LEU A 49 1.88 4.10 1.95
CA LEU A 49 1.83 5.06 3.05
C LEU A 49 3.12 5.07 3.88
N ALA A 50 3.90 3.98 3.82
CA ALA A 50 5.21 3.85 4.45
C ALA A 50 6.19 3.07 3.55
N PRO A 51 6.64 3.66 2.43
CA PRO A 51 7.47 2.95 1.46
C PRO A 51 8.92 2.79 1.95
N PHE A 52 9.40 3.68 2.80
CA PHE A 52 10.78 3.69 3.29
C PHE A 52 10.87 2.97 4.64
N GLY A 53 11.59 1.85 4.68
CA GLY A 53 11.87 1.09 5.92
C GLY A 53 11.33 -0.34 5.95
N ARG A 54 10.63 -0.79 4.90
CA ARG A 54 10.32 -2.21 4.70
C ARG A 54 11.58 -2.91 4.19
N THR A 55 12.28 -3.64 5.06
CA THR A 55 13.24 -4.65 4.61
C THR A 55 12.44 -5.74 3.92
N ILE A 56 12.70 -5.95 2.63
CA ILE A 56 12.19 -7.10 1.90
C ILE A 56 13.05 -8.26 2.38
N GLU A 57 12.59 -9.01 3.38
CA GLU A 57 13.22 -10.29 3.69
C GLU A 57 12.79 -11.26 2.59
N GLU A 58 13.70 -11.52 1.65
CA GLU A 58 13.61 -12.69 0.79
C GLU A 58 13.56 -13.89 1.73
N THR A 59 12.39 -14.52 1.82
CA THR A 59 12.32 -15.83 2.45
C THR A 59 13.16 -16.73 1.58
N SER A 60 14.36 -17.08 2.08
CA SER A 60 15.17 -18.13 1.51
C SER A 60 14.31 -19.38 1.55
N GLU A 61 13.82 -19.76 0.37
CA GLU A 61 13.22 -21.05 0.10
C GLU A 61 14.22 -22.11 0.58
N VAL A 62 13.93 -22.70 1.74
CA VAL A 62 14.64 -23.87 2.27
C VAL A 62 14.30 -25.04 1.36
N GLY A 63 15.17 -25.27 0.38
CA GLY A 63 15.32 -26.51 -0.37
C GLY A 63 16.44 -27.37 0.20
#